data_AF-A0A3S1A9X4-F1
#
_entry.id   AF-A0A3S1A9X4-F1
#
_cell.length_a   1.000
_cell.length_b   1.000
_cell.length_c   1.000
_cell.angle_alpha   90.00
_cell.angle_beta   90.00
_cell.angle_gamma   90.00
#
_symmetry.space_group_name_H-M   'P 1'
#
loop_
_entity.id
_entity.type
_entity.pdbx_description
1 polymer ?
#
loop_
_entity_poly.entity_id
_entity_poly.type
_entity_poly.pdbx_seq_one_letter_code
_entity_poly.pdbx_strand_id
1 'polypeptide(L)'
;MPLVQKIGRYYLFLLAYPVYLFKRSPNKSGSHFLPSSPLFKPSEKWDVITSTTLWTLMIALLGFLTYEWGWMWLLKYYVGPYIVFIIWLDLVTFLHHTEPDIPWYRGNDWYFLKGALSTVDRDYGFINHIHHNIGTHVAHHIFLNIPHYNLQQATEAIKPVLGDYFRKSEEPILRSLWRSCTSCHFVPDTGRKVYYTSPRK
;
A
#
# COMPACT_ATOMS: atom_id res chain seq x y z
N MET A 1 16.73 2.01 16.26
CA MET A 1 16.47 2.34 14.84
C MET A 1 17.28 3.57 14.44
N PRO A 2 18.14 3.50 13.41
CA PRO A 2 18.92 4.62 12.88
C PRO A 2 18.06 5.84 12.50
N LEU A 3 18.64 7.05 12.54
CA LEU A 3 17.93 8.30 12.27
C LEU A 3 17.22 8.33 10.91
N VAL A 4 17.92 7.92 9.84
CA VAL A 4 17.35 7.86 8.48
C VAL A 4 16.11 6.96 8.42
N GLN A 5 16.12 5.82 9.13
CA GLN A 5 14.97 4.93 9.19
C GLN A 5 13.81 5.54 10.00
N LYS A 6 14.11 6.34 11.05
CA LYS A 6 13.08 7.10 11.77
C LYS A 6 12.43 8.16 10.87
N ILE A 7 13.23 8.90 10.11
CA ILE A 7 12.74 9.90 9.16
C ILE A 7 11.85 9.24 8.11
N GLY A 8 12.34 8.18 7.46
CA GLY A 8 11.58 7.42 6.48
C GLY A 8 10.25 6.89 7.03
N ARG A 9 10.30 6.22 8.19
CA ARG A 9 9.11 5.57 8.78
C ARG A 9 8.06 6.54 9.30
N TYR A 10 8.45 7.66 9.90
CA TYR A 10 7.52 8.53 10.62
C TYR A 10 7.18 9.82 9.89
N TYR A 11 7.97 10.23 8.90
CA TYR A 11 7.79 11.53 8.23
C TYR A 11 7.69 11.41 6.70
N LEU A 12 8.33 10.41 6.09
CA LEU A 12 8.34 10.22 4.63
C LEU A 12 7.67 8.90 4.20
N PHE A 13 6.78 8.35 5.03
CA PHE A 13 6.17 7.05 4.77
C PHE A 13 5.25 7.02 3.55
N LEU A 14 4.75 8.19 3.11
CA LEU A 14 3.97 8.36 1.87
C LEU A 14 4.85 8.40 0.60
N LEU A 15 6.16 8.24 0.75
CA LEU A 15 7.13 8.11 -0.33
C LEU A 15 7.92 6.80 -0.19
N ALA A 16 7.38 5.84 0.57
CA ALA A 16 8.08 4.61 0.88
C ALA A 16 8.07 3.63 -0.29
N TYR A 17 7.02 3.62 -1.11
CA TYR A 17 6.87 2.69 -2.22
C TYR A 17 8.06 2.69 -3.20
N PRO A 18 8.56 3.83 -3.72
CA PRO A 18 9.73 3.82 -4.61
C PRO A 18 10.98 3.24 -3.94
N VAL A 19 11.20 3.53 -2.66
CA VAL A 19 12.34 2.98 -1.91
C VAL A 19 12.20 1.47 -1.74
N TYR A 20 10.97 1.00 -1.51
CA TYR A 20 10.65 -0.42 -1.35
C TYR A 20 11.01 -1.27 -2.58
N LEU A 21 10.94 -0.70 -3.79
CA LEU A 21 11.33 -1.37 -5.03
C LEU A 21 12.82 -1.75 -5.02
N PHE A 22 13.68 -0.88 -4.52
CA PHE A 22 15.13 -1.12 -4.46
C PHE A 22 15.57 -1.85 -3.18
N LYS A 23 14.86 -1.63 -2.06
CA LYS A 23 15.25 -2.15 -0.75
C LYS A 23 14.03 -2.59 0.06
N ARG A 24 14.07 -3.82 0.57
CA ARG A 24 13.00 -4.37 1.43
C ARG A 24 12.89 -3.67 2.79
N SER A 25 11.83 -4.04 3.51
CA SER A 25 11.61 -3.66 4.91
C SER A 25 12.83 -3.98 5.79
N PRO A 26 13.02 -3.29 6.93
CA PRO A 26 14.09 -3.58 7.88
C PRO A 26 14.21 -5.08 8.18
N ASN A 27 15.45 -5.57 8.32
CA ASN A 27 15.80 -6.98 8.55
C ASN A 27 15.45 -7.95 7.41
N LYS A 28 15.07 -7.45 6.22
CA LYS A 28 14.94 -8.26 4.99
C LYS A 28 15.90 -7.74 3.91
N SER A 29 16.42 -8.65 3.09
CA SER A 29 17.30 -8.33 1.96
C SER A 29 16.62 -8.67 0.63
N GLY A 30 17.04 -8.00 -0.45
CA GLY A 30 16.52 -8.19 -1.80
C GLY A 30 16.06 -6.89 -2.45
N SER A 31 15.80 -6.97 -3.76
CA SER A 31 15.32 -5.91 -4.63
C SER A 31 14.26 -6.47 -5.58
N HIS A 32 13.31 -5.66 -6.00
CA HIS A 32 12.30 -6.05 -7.02
C HIS A 32 12.91 -6.12 -8.42
N PHE A 33 14.08 -5.53 -8.64
CA PHE A 33 14.80 -5.54 -9.91
C PHE A 33 15.84 -6.68 -10.00
N LEU A 34 15.92 -7.53 -8.98
CA LEU A 34 16.87 -8.64 -8.93
C LEU A 34 16.12 -9.97 -9.10
N PRO A 35 16.30 -10.72 -10.21
CA PRO A 35 15.58 -11.97 -10.43
C PRO A 35 15.91 -13.09 -9.43
N SER A 36 17.07 -13.02 -8.79
CA SER A 36 17.46 -13.95 -7.71
C SER A 36 17.03 -13.50 -6.32
N SER A 37 16.25 -12.42 -6.22
CA SER A 37 15.77 -11.88 -4.95
C SER A 37 14.86 -12.90 -4.24
N PRO A 38 14.94 -13.04 -2.89
CA PRO A 38 14.05 -13.90 -2.11
C PRO A 38 12.60 -13.39 -2.05
N LEU A 39 12.25 -12.40 -2.87
CA LEU A 39 10.88 -11.97 -3.14
C LEU A 39 10.15 -12.92 -4.08
N PHE A 40 10.89 -13.57 -5.00
CA PHE A 40 10.33 -14.25 -6.15
C PHE A 40 10.62 -15.75 -6.09
N LYS A 41 9.71 -16.54 -6.66
CA LYS A 41 9.95 -17.95 -6.95
C LYS A 41 10.91 -18.07 -8.15
N PRO A 42 11.71 -19.15 -8.24
CA PRO A 42 12.57 -19.36 -9.41
C PRO A 42 11.82 -19.31 -10.76
N SER A 43 10.54 -19.71 -10.77
CA SER A 43 9.68 -19.66 -11.96
C SER A 43 9.34 -18.25 -12.45
N GLU A 44 9.39 -17.24 -11.57
CA GLU A 44 9.03 -15.84 -11.87
C GLU A 44 10.23 -15.03 -12.40
N LYS A 45 11.41 -15.67 -12.54
CA LYS A 45 12.66 -15.03 -12.98
C LYS A 45 12.49 -14.21 -14.26
N TRP A 46 11.79 -14.76 -15.25
CA TRP A 46 11.62 -14.11 -16.54
C TRP A 46 10.67 -12.91 -16.48
N ASP A 47 9.68 -12.94 -15.59
CA ASP A 47 8.79 -11.80 -15.34
C ASP A 47 9.56 -10.62 -14.72
N VAL A 48 10.48 -10.92 -13.79
CA VAL A 48 11.34 -9.91 -13.17
C VAL A 48 12.32 -9.30 -14.19
N ILE A 49 12.93 -10.12 -15.05
CA ILE A 49 13.81 -9.62 -16.10
C ILE A 49 13.02 -8.72 -17.07
N THR A 50 11.87 -9.21 -17.55
CA THR A 50 11.03 -8.48 -18.51
C THR A 50 10.59 -7.14 -17.94
N SER A 51 10.04 -7.14 -16.72
CA SER A 51 9.63 -5.91 -16.05
C SER A 51 10.81 -4.95 -15.87
N THR A 52 11.96 -5.42 -15.37
CA THR A 52 13.16 -4.59 -15.18
C THR A 52 13.62 -3.95 -16.50
N THR A 53 13.66 -4.73 -17.59
CA THR A 53 14.00 -4.21 -18.93
C THR A 53 13.02 -3.13 -19.39
N LEU A 54 11.71 -3.35 -19.24
CA LEU A 54 10.70 -2.36 -19.63
C LEU A 54 10.82 -1.06 -18.80
N TRP A 55 11.09 -1.17 -17.50
CA TRP A 55 11.34 -0.02 -16.64
C TRP A 55 12.60 0.75 -17.07
N THR A 56 13.69 0.05 -17.43
CA THR A 56 14.90 0.70 -17.96
C THR A 56 14.63 1.41 -19.28
N LEU A 57 13.87 0.78 -20.19
CA LEU A 57 13.47 1.41 -21.46
C LEU A 57 12.60 2.64 -21.24
N MET A 58 11.69 2.62 -20.27
CA MET A 58 10.89 3.78 -19.90
C MET A 58 11.77 4.93 -19.38
N ILE A 59 12.75 4.64 -18.51
CA ILE A 59 13.70 5.66 -18.04
C ILE A 59 14.51 6.24 -19.21
N ALA A 60 14.96 5.40 -20.15
CA ALA A 60 15.67 5.87 -21.34
C ALA A 60 14.79 6.76 -22.22
N LEU A 61 13.53 6.37 -22.43
CA LEU A 61 12.55 7.17 -23.17
C LEU A 61 12.34 8.53 -22.49
N LEU A 62 12.14 8.56 -21.18
CA LEU A 62 12.00 9.82 -20.43
C LEU A 62 13.27 10.67 -20.53
N GLY A 63 14.44 10.06 -20.48
CA GLY A 63 15.72 10.75 -20.67
C GLY A 63 15.83 11.39 -22.05
N PHE A 64 15.45 10.67 -23.11
CA PHE A 64 15.38 11.19 -24.46
C PHE A 64 14.39 12.36 -24.59
N LEU A 65 13.16 12.22 -24.10
CA LEU A 65 12.16 13.30 -24.14
C LEU A 65 12.58 14.52 -23.30
N THR A 66 13.32 14.29 -22.21
CA THR A 66 13.92 15.38 -21.41
C THR A 66 15.02 16.11 -22.17
N TYR A 67 15.81 15.39 -22.98
CA TYR A 67 16.81 16.02 -23.84
C TYR A 67 16.15 16.89 -24.92
N GLU A 68 15.10 16.38 -25.57
CA GLU A 68 14.38 17.09 -26.64
C GLU A 68 13.59 18.31 -26.13
N TRP A 69 12.92 18.20 -24.97
CA TRP A 69 11.97 19.20 -24.48
C TRP A 69 12.36 19.90 -23.18
N GLY A 70 13.53 19.56 -22.64
CA GLY A 70 14.10 20.15 -21.43
C GLY A 70 13.55 19.56 -20.12
N TRP A 71 14.28 19.80 -19.03
CA TRP A 71 13.96 19.30 -17.70
C TRP A 71 12.59 19.78 -17.16
N MET A 72 12.14 20.97 -17.56
CA MET A 72 10.83 21.49 -17.17
C MET A 72 9.68 20.67 -17.73
N TRP A 73 9.84 20.11 -18.93
CA TRP A 73 8.85 19.19 -19.50
C TRP A 73 8.73 17.93 -18.62
N LEU A 74 9.86 17.32 -18.25
CA LEU A 74 9.89 16.12 -17.42
C LEU A 74 9.21 16.37 -16.06
N LEU A 75 9.53 17.51 -15.43
CA LEU A 75 8.93 17.85 -14.15
C LEU A 75 7.42 18.05 -14.24
N LYS A 76 6.95 18.80 -15.23
CA LYS A 76 5.54 19.15 -15.35
C LYS A 76 4.67 17.96 -15.73
N TYR A 77 5.14 17.13 -16.67
CA TYR A 77 4.31 16.10 -17.28
C TYR A 77 4.54 14.70 -16.72
N TYR A 78 5.66 14.47 -16.03
CA TYR A 78 5.95 13.16 -15.47
C TYR A 78 6.21 13.19 -13.97
N VAL A 79 7.26 13.88 -13.50
CA VAL A 79 7.68 13.79 -12.09
C VAL A 79 6.64 14.37 -11.14
N GLY A 80 6.04 15.52 -11.46
CA GLY A 80 4.98 16.13 -10.65
C GLY A 80 3.78 15.21 -10.46
N PRO A 81 3.10 14.77 -11.55
CA PRO A 81 2.01 13.80 -11.47
C PRO A 81 2.41 12.48 -10.79
N TYR A 82 3.62 11.99 -11.04
CA TYR A 82 4.12 10.76 -10.44
C TYR A 82 4.27 10.86 -8.92
N ILE A 83 4.78 11.98 -8.40
CA ILE A 83 4.86 12.21 -6.94
C ILE A 83 3.46 12.24 -6.32
N VAL A 84 2.49 12.92 -6.96
CA VAL A 84 1.10 12.94 -6.50
C VAL A 84 0.52 11.53 -6.47
N PHE A 85 0.77 10.74 -7.52
CA PHE A 85 0.35 9.34 -7.58
C PHE A 85 0.95 8.49 -6.46
N ILE A 86 2.27 8.58 -6.20
CA ILE A 86 2.95 7.85 -5.12
C ILE A 86 2.32 8.19 -3.77
N ILE A 87 2.18 9.49 -3.47
CA ILE A 87 1.64 9.96 -2.19
C ILE A 87 0.20 9.45 -2.02
N TRP A 88 -0.61 9.51 -3.08
CA TRP A 88 -2.00 9.05 -3.03
C TRP A 88 -2.09 7.53 -2.86
N LEU A 89 -1.29 6.76 -3.59
CA LEU A 89 -1.25 5.29 -3.50
C LEU A 89 -0.82 4.84 -2.10
N ASP A 90 0.24 5.43 -1.55
CA ASP A 90 0.73 5.10 -0.21
C ASP A 90 -0.30 5.55 0.85
N LEU A 91 -0.97 6.68 0.68
CA LEU A 91 -2.03 7.15 1.58
C LEU A 91 -3.20 6.17 1.62
N VAL A 92 -3.71 5.77 0.45
CA VAL A 92 -4.79 4.80 0.30
C VAL A 92 -4.37 3.49 0.98
N THR A 93 -3.22 2.93 0.62
CA THR A 93 -2.75 1.66 1.20
C THR A 93 -2.58 1.76 2.72
N PHE A 94 -1.98 2.85 3.20
CA PHE A 94 -1.76 3.07 4.62
C PHE A 94 -3.08 3.11 5.39
N LEU A 95 -4.06 3.89 4.94
CA LEU A 95 -5.33 4.08 5.65
C LEU A 95 -6.20 2.82 5.69
N HIS A 96 -6.14 1.97 4.66
CA HIS A 96 -6.92 0.74 4.66
C HIS A 96 -6.31 -0.38 5.50
N HIS A 97 -4.99 -0.32 5.78
CA HIS A 97 -4.26 -1.37 6.50
C HIS A 97 -3.71 -0.94 7.87
N THR A 98 -3.86 0.34 8.24
CA THR A 98 -3.28 0.91 9.46
C THR A 98 -4.34 1.60 10.31
N GLU A 99 -4.95 0.85 11.23
CA GLU A 99 -5.86 1.36 12.25
C GLU A 99 -5.64 0.63 13.59
N PRO A 100 -5.90 1.27 14.75
CA PRO A 100 -5.66 0.67 16.07
C PRO A 100 -6.42 -0.62 16.34
N ASP A 101 -7.57 -0.82 15.71
CA ASP A 101 -8.47 -1.96 15.92
C ASP A 101 -8.37 -3.03 14.82
N ILE A 102 -7.48 -2.85 13.83
CA ILE A 102 -7.19 -3.88 12.83
C ILE A 102 -6.26 -4.95 13.43
N PRO A 103 -6.67 -6.22 13.46
CA PRO A 103 -5.87 -7.29 14.04
C PRO A 103 -4.76 -7.76 13.10
N TRP A 104 -3.60 -8.04 13.68
CA TRP A 104 -2.50 -8.75 13.06
C TRP A 104 -2.42 -10.16 13.63
N TYR A 105 -2.40 -11.15 12.75
CA TYR A 105 -2.38 -12.57 13.12
C TYR A 105 -1.02 -13.20 12.87
N ARG A 106 -0.64 -14.17 13.71
CA ARG A 106 0.64 -14.88 13.62
C ARG A 106 0.49 -16.39 13.71
N GLY A 107 1.47 -17.10 13.16
CA GLY A 107 1.53 -18.56 13.20
C GLY A 107 0.25 -19.18 12.63
N ASN A 108 -0.29 -20.17 13.35
CA ASN A 108 -1.48 -20.91 12.92
C ASN A 108 -2.77 -20.07 12.94
N ASP A 109 -2.77 -18.91 13.59
CA ASP A 109 -3.93 -18.01 13.59
C ASP A 109 -4.01 -17.17 12.30
N TRP A 110 -2.96 -17.16 11.47
CA TRP A 110 -2.91 -16.45 10.20
C TRP A 110 -3.25 -17.39 9.04
N TYR A 111 -4.17 -16.94 8.18
CA TYR A 111 -4.44 -17.50 6.87
C TYR A 111 -4.95 -16.38 5.94
N PHE A 112 -4.92 -16.63 4.63
CA PHE A 112 -5.15 -15.61 3.61
C PHE A 112 -6.41 -14.77 3.86
N LEU A 113 -7.58 -15.40 4.00
CA LEU A 113 -8.85 -14.69 4.20
C LEU A 113 -8.85 -13.84 5.48
N LYS A 114 -8.26 -14.33 6.58
CA LYS A 114 -8.15 -13.54 7.81
C LYS A 114 -7.28 -12.31 7.63
N GLY A 115 -6.21 -12.42 6.83
CA GLY A 115 -5.37 -11.28 6.45
C GLY A 115 -6.10 -10.30 5.52
N ALA A 116 -6.86 -10.81 4.55
CA ALA A 116 -7.71 -10.00 3.66
C ALA A 116 -8.75 -9.17 4.45
N LEU A 117 -9.33 -9.76 5.50
CA LEU A 117 -10.29 -9.11 6.40
C LEU A 117 -9.63 -8.15 7.42
N SER A 118 -8.31 -8.13 7.54
CA SER A 118 -7.57 -7.15 8.34
C SER A 118 -7.43 -5.82 7.58
N THR A 119 -8.56 -5.29 7.14
CA THR A 119 -8.70 -4.06 6.38
C THR A 119 -9.90 -3.26 6.87
N VAL A 120 -9.97 -1.97 6.50
CA VAL A 120 -11.09 -1.09 6.80
C VAL A 120 -11.52 -0.35 5.54
N ASP A 121 -12.81 -0.39 5.22
CA ASP A 121 -13.38 0.39 4.13
C ASP A 121 -13.38 1.88 4.47
N ARG A 122 -13.12 2.73 3.47
CA ARG A 122 -13.00 4.19 3.60
C ARG A 122 -13.82 4.91 2.55
N ASP A 123 -14.35 6.07 2.93
CA ASP A 123 -14.99 6.99 2.00
C ASP A 123 -14.06 8.18 1.68
N TYR A 124 -13.69 8.33 0.41
CA TYR A 124 -12.88 9.45 -0.10
C TYR A 124 -13.74 10.54 -0.76
N GLY A 125 -15.05 10.52 -0.58
CA GLY A 125 -16.00 11.45 -1.18
C GLY A 125 -15.97 11.39 -2.71
N PHE A 126 -15.85 12.54 -3.36
CA PHE A 126 -15.86 12.62 -4.82
C PHE A 126 -14.68 11.88 -5.48
N ILE A 127 -13.58 11.63 -4.75
CA ILE A 127 -12.42 10.89 -5.28
C ILE A 127 -12.76 9.41 -5.47
N ASN A 128 -13.78 8.86 -4.81
CA ASN A 128 -14.18 7.45 -4.97
C ASN A 128 -14.33 7.03 -6.43
N HIS A 129 -14.91 7.86 -7.28
CA HIS A 129 -15.06 7.49 -8.69
C HIS A 129 -13.75 7.59 -9.49
N ILE A 130 -12.83 8.48 -9.10
CA ILE A 130 -11.55 8.71 -9.77
C ILE A 130 -10.63 7.51 -9.59
N HIS A 131 -10.54 6.99 -8.37
CA HIS A 131 -9.74 5.79 -8.06
C HIS A 131 -10.59 4.50 -8.02
N HIS A 132 -11.61 4.42 -8.86
CA HIS A 132 -12.36 3.20 -9.15
C HIS A 132 -13.00 2.51 -7.91
N ASN A 133 -13.46 3.31 -6.96
CA ASN A 133 -14.11 2.89 -5.71
C ASN A 133 -13.25 1.97 -4.84
N ILE A 134 -11.92 2.10 -4.88
CA ILE A 134 -11.02 1.28 -4.06
C ILE A 134 -11.29 1.36 -2.55
N GLY A 135 -12.04 2.36 -2.09
CA GLY A 135 -12.54 2.48 -0.71
C GLY A 135 -13.33 1.27 -0.20
N THR A 136 -13.91 0.45 -1.09
CA THR A 136 -14.52 -0.86 -0.79
C THR A 136 -13.46 -1.96 -0.70
N HIS A 137 -12.46 -1.74 0.14
CA HIS A 137 -11.21 -2.47 0.14
C HIS A 137 -11.35 -3.89 0.66
N VAL A 138 -12.27 -4.14 1.59
CA VAL A 138 -12.55 -5.50 2.10
C VAL A 138 -12.98 -6.41 0.94
N ALA A 139 -13.92 -5.97 0.11
CA ALA A 139 -14.36 -6.72 -1.06
C ALA A 139 -13.24 -6.90 -2.08
N HIS A 140 -12.42 -5.85 -2.31
CA HIS A 140 -11.26 -5.92 -3.19
C HIS A 140 -10.25 -6.99 -2.74
N HIS A 141 -10.01 -7.14 -1.43
CA HIS A 141 -9.10 -8.17 -0.90
C HIS A 141 -9.67 -9.58 -0.93
N ILE A 142 -10.98 -9.74 -0.74
CA ILE A 142 -11.64 -11.05 -0.83
C ILE A 142 -11.71 -11.51 -2.29
N PHE A 143 -12.01 -10.60 -3.21
CA PHE A 143 -12.18 -10.88 -4.62
C PHE A 143 -11.12 -10.13 -5.45
N LEU A 144 -9.86 -10.57 -5.38
CA LEU A 144 -8.71 -9.90 -6.02
C LEU A 144 -8.89 -9.59 -7.52
N ASN A 145 -9.69 -10.39 -8.23
CA ASN A 145 -9.94 -10.26 -9.67
C ASN A 145 -11.30 -9.61 -9.99
N ILE A 146 -12.01 -9.08 -9.00
CA ILE A 146 -13.30 -8.44 -9.24
C ILE A 146 -13.13 -7.19 -10.09
N PRO A 147 -13.93 -7.00 -11.16
CA PRO A 147 -13.95 -5.74 -11.87
C PRO A 147 -14.41 -4.62 -10.94
N HIS A 148 -13.71 -3.48 -10.97
CA HIS A 148 -13.92 -2.39 -10.02
C HIS A 148 -15.36 -1.84 -10.00
N TYR A 149 -16.10 -1.96 -11.10
CA TYR A 149 -17.49 -1.52 -11.21
C TYR A 149 -18.48 -2.41 -10.43
N ASN A 150 -18.08 -3.63 -10.05
CA ASN A 150 -18.88 -4.53 -9.21
C ASN A 150 -18.52 -4.44 -7.71
N LEU A 151 -17.47 -3.71 -7.35
CA LEU A 151 -16.96 -3.65 -5.97
C LEU A 151 -18.02 -3.19 -4.96
N GLN A 152 -18.77 -2.14 -5.27
CA GLN A 152 -19.80 -1.62 -4.37
C GLN A 152 -20.92 -2.66 -4.15
N GLN A 153 -21.38 -3.29 -5.23
CA GLN A 153 -22.41 -4.33 -5.16
C GLN A 153 -21.92 -5.54 -4.34
N ALA A 154 -20.67 -5.96 -4.56
CA ALA A 154 -20.06 -7.04 -3.79
C ALA A 154 -19.94 -6.68 -2.30
N THR A 155 -19.51 -5.45 -1.98
CA THR A 155 -19.46 -4.96 -0.59
C THR A 155 -20.82 -5.03 0.09
N GLU A 156 -21.90 -4.55 -0.55
CA GLU A 156 -23.25 -4.66 0.06
C GLU A 156 -23.69 -6.11 0.24
N ALA A 157 -23.33 -7.01 -0.69
CA ALA A 157 -23.68 -8.42 -0.60
C ALA A 157 -22.93 -9.18 0.52
N ILE A 158 -21.66 -8.85 0.77
CA ILE A 158 -20.84 -9.56 1.77
C ILE A 158 -20.99 -8.99 3.18
N LYS A 159 -21.32 -7.71 3.35
CA LYS A 159 -21.52 -7.07 4.65
C LYS A 159 -22.35 -7.91 5.65
N PRO A 160 -23.56 -8.42 5.30
CA PRO A 160 -24.36 -9.20 6.24
C PRO A 160 -23.73 -10.55 6.59
N VAL A 161 -22.90 -11.11 5.72
CA VAL A 161 -22.20 -12.39 5.94
C VAL A 161 -20.97 -12.19 6.84
N LEU A 162 -20.27 -11.06 6.67
CA LEU A 162 -19.04 -10.77 7.40
C LEU A 162 -19.29 -10.33 8.84
N GLY A 163 -20.42 -9.68 9.14
CA GLY A 163 -20.74 -9.20 10.49
C GLY A 163 -19.59 -8.41 11.10
N ASP A 164 -19.12 -8.83 12.29
CA ASP A 164 -18.04 -8.17 13.05
C ASP A 164 -16.66 -8.18 12.35
N TYR A 165 -16.52 -8.94 11.27
CA TYR A 165 -15.30 -8.94 10.46
C TYR A 165 -15.27 -7.78 9.46
N PHE A 166 -16.43 -7.22 9.10
CA PHE A 166 -16.49 -6.05 8.22
C PHE A 166 -16.21 -4.77 9.02
N ARG A 167 -15.28 -3.96 8.53
CA ARG A 167 -14.91 -2.67 9.14
C ARG A 167 -15.08 -1.58 8.11
N LYS A 168 -15.71 -0.47 8.50
CA LYS A 168 -15.82 0.75 7.73
C LYS A 168 -15.55 1.94 8.65
N SER A 169 -14.85 2.94 8.15
CA SER A 169 -14.68 4.22 8.83
C SER A 169 -15.22 5.36 7.96
N GLU A 170 -16.09 6.16 8.55
CA GLU A 170 -16.63 7.40 7.96
C GLU A 170 -15.88 8.65 8.47
N GLU A 171 -14.79 8.45 9.21
CA GLU A 171 -13.97 9.56 9.68
C GLU A 171 -13.25 10.23 8.49
N PRO A 172 -13.17 11.58 8.46
CA PRO A 172 -12.48 12.29 7.40
C PRO A 172 -11.03 11.82 7.23
N ILE A 173 -10.61 11.61 5.97
CA ILE A 173 -9.31 11.05 5.59
C ILE A 173 -8.13 11.68 6.32
N LEU A 174 -8.09 13.02 6.45
CA LEU A 174 -6.99 13.71 7.14
C LEU A 174 -6.97 13.43 8.65
N ARG A 175 -8.15 13.32 9.27
CA ARG A 175 -8.27 13.00 10.69
C ARG A 175 -7.87 11.53 10.94
N SER A 176 -8.30 10.63 10.07
CA SER A 176 -7.87 9.23 10.13
C SER A 176 -6.37 9.06 9.90
N LEU A 177 -5.78 9.79 8.95
CA LEU A 177 -4.34 9.79 8.73
C LEU A 177 -3.60 10.21 10.01
N TRP A 178 -4.01 11.33 10.62
CA TRP A 178 -3.41 11.79 11.87
C TRP A 178 -3.55 10.78 13.00
N ARG A 179 -4.75 10.19 13.17
CA ARG A 179 -5.02 9.17 14.19
C ARG A 179 -4.14 7.95 13.99
N SER A 180 -4.09 7.41 12.77
CA SER A 180 -3.29 6.24 12.43
C SER A 180 -1.79 6.51 12.61
N CYS A 181 -1.27 7.66 12.16
CA CYS A 181 0.13 8.03 12.34
C CYS A 181 0.54 8.16 13.82
N THR A 182 -0.37 8.63 14.68
CA THR A 182 -0.08 8.85 16.11
C THR A 182 -0.33 7.62 16.99
N SER A 183 -1.23 6.73 16.56
CA SER A 183 -1.64 5.57 17.34
C SER A 183 -1.00 4.26 16.87
N CYS A 184 -0.55 4.17 15.61
CA CYS A 184 -0.12 2.93 14.98
C CYS A 184 1.38 2.93 14.66
N HIS A 185 2.23 2.90 15.68
CA HIS A 185 3.69 2.91 15.47
C HIS A 185 4.24 1.52 15.20
N PHE A 186 3.81 0.51 15.96
CA PHE A 186 4.29 -0.87 15.85
C PHE A 186 3.23 -1.87 16.32
N VAL A 187 3.44 -3.15 16.05
CA VAL A 187 2.69 -4.26 16.64
C VAL A 187 3.62 -5.03 17.58
N PRO A 188 3.19 -5.45 18.78
CA PRO A 188 4.05 -6.18 19.73
C PRO A 188 4.59 -7.47 19.12
N ASP A 189 5.86 -7.83 19.40
CA ASP A 189 6.49 -9.03 18.83
C ASP A 189 5.89 -10.36 19.36
N THR A 190 5.18 -10.32 20.49
CA THR A 190 4.54 -11.47 21.13
C THR A 190 3.02 -11.44 20.97
N GLY A 191 2.38 -12.62 21.04
CA GLY A 191 0.93 -12.78 20.91
C GLY A 191 0.47 -13.28 19.53
N ARG A 192 -0.64 -14.03 19.52
CA ARG A 192 -1.21 -14.64 18.29
C ARG A 192 -2.09 -13.69 17.48
N LYS A 193 -2.93 -12.91 18.17
CA LYS A 193 -3.73 -11.80 17.61
C LYS A 193 -3.30 -10.53 18.34
N VAL A 194 -2.69 -9.60 17.62
CA VAL A 194 -2.19 -8.34 18.19
C VAL A 194 -2.71 -7.15 17.42
N TYR A 195 -2.55 -5.97 17.98
CA TYR A 195 -3.01 -4.73 17.39
C TYR A 195 -1.89 -3.70 17.35
N TYR A 196 -2.09 -2.67 16.55
CA TYR A 196 -1.20 -1.54 16.54
C TYR A 196 -1.16 -0.83 17.89
N THR A 197 0.03 -0.42 18.29
CA THR A 197 0.28 0.32 19.52
C THR A 197 1.25 1.47 19.28
N SER A 198 1.31 2.37 20.26
CA SER A 198 2.14 3.57 20.27
C SER A 198 2.92 3.60 21.58
N PRO A 199 4.22 3.99 21.58
CA PRO A 199 4.99 4.14 22.81
C PRO A 199 4.46 5.24 23.74
N ARG A 200 3.57 6.10 23.25
CA ARG A 200 3.01 7.26 23.96
C ARG A 200 1.71 6.93 24.73
N LYS A 201 1.41 5.66 24.97
CA LYS A 201 0.31 5.21 25.83
C LYS A 201 0.87 4.59 27.10
#